data_AF-A0AAU3NS46-F1
#
_entry.id   AF-A0AAU3NS46-F1
#
_cell.length_a   1.000
_cell.length_b   1.000
_cell.length_c   1.000
_cell.angle_alpha   90.00
_cell.angle_beta   90.00
_cell.angle_gamma   90.00
#
_symmetry.space_group_name_H-M   'P 1'
#
loop_
_entity.id
_entity.type
_entity.pdbx_description
1 polymer ?
#
loop_
_entity_poly.entity_id
_entity_poly.type
_entity_poly.pdbx_seq_one_letter_code
_entity_poly.pdbx_strand_id
1 'polypeptide(L)'
;MPKILRALVRGFWALDRYMGGNQPPTRFQRFVGRHPLAPAVAIGLLFLALVAAPPGTQTVDVEVGIAFGALLGLTYYLTAIYERARQRRLIRQGIWEPTPPSANPPEL
;
A
#
# COMPACT_ATOMS: atom_id res chain seq x y z
N MET A 1 17.51 0.88 -18.59
CA MET A 1 16.57 -0.17 -18.10
C MET A 1 16.49 -1.28 -19.14
N PRO A 2 16.79 -2.55 -18.79
CA PRO A 2 16.81 -3.66 -19.74
C PRO A 2 15.46 -3.88 -20.42
N LYS A 3 15.48 -4.35 -21.68
CA LYS A 3 14.27 -4.55 -22.52
C LYS A 3 13.22 -5.45 -21.85
N ILE A 4 13.68 -6.49 -21.14
CA ILE A 4 12.83 -7.46 -20.43
C ILE A 4 12.03 -6.78 -19.31
N LEU A 5 12.67 -5.97 -18.45
CA LEU A 5 11.96 -5.26 -17.37
C LEU A 5 10.87 -4.34 -17.91
N ARG A 6 11.09 -3.69 -19.06
CA ARG A 6 10.06 -2.85 -19.69
C ARG A 6 8.87 -3.66 -20.18
N ALA A 7 9.10 -4.85 -20.75
CA ALA A 7 8.03 -5.74 -21.18
C ALA A 7 7.19 -6.21 -19.99
N LEU A 8 7.83 -6.62 -18.89
CA LEU A 8 7.16 -7.04 -17.66
C LEU A 8 6.32 -5.92 -17.06
N VAL A 9 6.88 -4.71 -16.92
CA VAL A 9 6.14 -3.54 -16.40
C VAL A 9 4.94 -3.21 -17.28
N ARG A 10 5.06 -3.27 -18.61
CA ARG A 10 3.93 -3.06 -19.52
C ARG A 10 2.85 -4.14 -19.38
N GLY A 11 3.25 -5.40 -19.28
CA GLY A 11 2.33 -6.53 -19.06
C GLY A 11 1.57 -6.39 -17.74
N PHE A 12 2.28 -6.08 -16.66
CA PHE A 12 1.69 -5.81 -15.36
C PHE A 12 0.65 -4.68 -15.41
N TRP A 13 0.99 -3.54 -16.03
CA TRP A 13 0.03 -2.44 -16.17
C TRP A 13 -1.11 -2.72 -17.15
N ALA A 14 -0.94 -3.63 -18.11
CA ALA A 14 -2.04 -4.09 -18.96
C ALA A 14 -3.01 -4.96 -18.15
N LEU A 15 -2.49 -5.88 -17.33
CA LEU A 15 -3.27 -6.72 -16.44
C LEU A 15 -4.02 -5.90 -15.38
N ASP A 16 -3.35 -4.94 -14.74
CA ASP A 16 -3.99 -4.02 -13.78
C ASP A 16 -5.18 -3.29 -14.43
N ARG A 17 -5.01 -2.76 -15.65
CA ARG A 17 -6.11 -2.10 -16.37
C ARG A 17 -7.26 -3.06 -16.67
N TYR A 18 -6.95 -4.30 -17.06
CA TYR A 18 -7.95 -5.34 -17.30
C TYR A 18 -8.74 -5.66 -16.01
N MET A 19 -8.09 -5.65 -14.85
CA MET A 19 -8.71 -5.89 -13.54
C MET A 19 -9.43 -4.66 -12.96
N GLY A 20 -9.65 -3.60 -13.74
CA GLY A 20 -10.37 -2.40 -13.26
C GLY A 20 -9.45 -1.31 -12.70
N GLY A 21 -8.14 -1.37 -12.96
CA GLY A 21 -7.15 -0.38 -12.53
C GLY A 21 -7.41 1.06 -13.01
N ASN A 22 -8.39 1.29 -13.89
CA ASN A 22 -8.82 2.61 -14.34
C ASN A 22 -9.92 3.24 -13.45
N GLN A 23 -10.47 2.53 -12.47
CA GLN A 23 -11.47 3.12 -11.58
C GLN A 23 -10.87 4.19 -10.65
N PRO A 24 -11.64 5.25 -10.29
CA PRO A 24 -11.21 6.24 -9.32
C PRO A 24 -10.81 5.59 -7.97
N PRO A 25 -9.74 6.06 -7.31
CA PRO A 25 -9.29 5.48 -6.06
C PRO A 25 -10.28 5.75 -4.92
N THR A 26 -10.51 4.74 -4.09
CA THR A 26 -11.35 4.88 -2.88
C THR A 26 -10.70 5.81 -1.85
N ARG A 27 -11.45 6.25 -0.82
CA ARG A 27 -10.91 7.07 0.29
C ARG A 27 -9.70 6.39 0.95
N PHE A 28 -9.80 5.08 1.18
CA PHE A 28 -8.73 4.29 1.77
C PHE A 28 -7.51 4.17 0.85
N GLN A 29 -7.71 3.87 -0.45
CA GLN A 29 -6.61 3.81 -1.42
C GLN A 29 -5.87 5.16 -1.52
N ARG A 30 -6.61 6.29 -1.50
CA ARG A 30 -6.02 7.63 -1.46
C ARG A 30 -5.14 7.83 -0.23
N PHE A 31 -5.63 7.44 0.95
CA PHE A 31 -4.86 7.50 2.19
C PHE A 31 -3.57 6.67 2.10
N VAL A 32 -3.69 5.40 1.67
CA VAL A 32 -2.57 4.47 1.54
C VAL A 32 -1.52 5.00 0.55
N GLY A 33 -1.93 5.50 -0.62
CA GLY A 33 -1.02 6.07 -1.61
C GLY A 33 -0.32 7.36 -1.14
N ARG A 34 -0.93 8.11 -0.22
CA ARG A 34 -0.34 9.33 0.36
C ARG A 34 0.60 9.03 1.52
N HIS A 35 0.29 8.01 2.32
CA HIS A 35 1.02 7.65 3.54
C HIS A 35 1.49 6.19 3.48
N PRO A 36 2.45 5.83 2.61
CA PRO A 36 2.83 4.43 2.41
C PRO A 36 3.46 3.78 3.65
N LEU A 37 4.08 4.57 4.53
CA LEU A 37 4.72 4.07 5.75
C LEU A 37 3.72 3.76 6.86
N ALA A 38 2.60 4.50 6.95
CA ALA A 38 1.64 4.36 8.04
C ALA A 38 0.98 2.95 8.09
N PRO A 39 0.38 2.41 7.01
CA PRO A 39 -0.22 1.08 7.05
C PRO A 39 0.85 -0.01 7.18
N ALA A 40 2.03 0.18 6.59
CA ALA A 40 3.15 -0.77 6.68
C ALA A 40 3.62 -0.97 8.13
N VAL A 41 3.89 0.13 8.83
CA VAL A 41 4.32 0.09 10.24
C VAL A 41 3.19 -0.42 11.13
N ALA A 42 1.96 0.06 10.92
CA ALA A 42 0.81 -0.38 11.72
C ALA A 42 0.61 -1.91 11.64
N ILE A 43 0.70 -2.50 10.45
CA ILE A 43 0.50 -3.94 10.25
C ILE A 43 1.67 -4.75 10.80
N GLY A 44 2.91 -4.28 10.57
CA GLY A 44 4.09 -4.95 11.13
C GLY A 44 4.06 -4.98 12.66
N LEU A 45 3.73 -3.86 13.30
CA LEU A 45 3.62 -3.77 14.76
C LEU A 45 2.43 -4.56 15.30
N LEU A 46 1.28 -4.52 14.61
CA LEU A 46 0.12 -5.32 15.00
C LEU A 46 0.44 -6.81 14.99
N PHE A 47 1.13 -7.29 13.95
CA PHE A 47 1.53 -8.68 13.87
C PHE A 47 2.52 -9.07 14.97
N LEU A 48 3.53 -8.23 15.20
CA LEU A 48 4.47 -8.45 16.31
C LEU A 48 3.74 -8.52 17.65
N ALA A 49 2.82 -7.60 17.91
CA ALA A 49 2.03 -7.59 19.14
C ALA A 49 1.17 -8.85 19.28
N LEU A 50 0.56 -9.32 18.18
CA LEU A 50 -0.24 -10.56 18.18
C LEU A 50 0.59 -11.78 18.59
N VAL A 51 1.85 -11.85 18.15
CA VAL A 51 2.74 -12.98 18.45
C VAL A 51 3.40 -12.86 19.83
N ALA A 52 3.70 -11.63 20.28
CA ALA A 52 4.44 -11.39 21.52
C ALA A 52 3.56 -11.17 22.78
N ALA A 53 2.28 -10.87 22.61
CA ALA A 53 1.36 -10.62 23.73
C ALA A 53 0.94 -11.86 24.55
N PRO A 54 0.85 -13.09 24.00
CA PRO A 54 0.42 -14.24 24.77
C PRO A 54 1.33 -14.57 25.97
N PRO A 55 0.77 -15.06 27.08
CA PRO A 55 1.57 -15.55 28.20
C PRO A 55 2.33 -16.81 27.78
N GLY A 56 3.60 -16.92 28.19
CA GLY A 56 4.47 -18.06 27.82
C GLY A 56 5.21 -17.89 26.49
N THR A 57 5.16 -16.71 25.88
CA THR A 57 5.95 -16.34 24.70
C THR A 57 7.45 -16.60 24.93
N GLN A 58 8.06 -17.37 24.04
CA GLN A 58 9.49 -17.65 24.04
C GLN A 58 10.25 -16.64 23.17
N THR A 59 11.57 -16.57 23.32
CA THR A 59 12.41 -15.69 22.50
C THR A 59 12.23 -15.96 21.00
N VAL A 60 12.11 -17.24 20.61
CA VAL A 60 11.87 -17.63 19.22
C VAL A 60 10.57 -17.08 18.66
N ASP A 61 9.51 -16.97 19.47
CA ASP A 61 8.23 -16.43 19.03
C ASP A 61 8.35 -14.94 18.71
N VAL A 62 9.12 -14.19 19.51
CA VAL A 62 9.40 -12.77 19.26
C VAL A 62 10.22 -12.59 17.98
N GLU A 63 11.23 -13.43 17.75
CA GLU A 63 12.04 -13.42 16.52
C GLU A 63 11.19 -13.68 15.28
N VAL A 64 10.31 -14.69 15.34
CA VAL A 64 9.32 -15.00 14.30
C VAL A 64 8.39 -13.80 14.09
N GLY A 65 7.88 -13.20 15.17
CA GLY A 65 7.03 -12.01 15.12
C GLY A 65 7.71 -10.83 14.42
N ILE A 66 8.99 -10.57 14.69
CA ILE A 66 9.77 -9.52 14.04
C ILE A 66 9.95 -9.83 12.55
N ALA A 67 10.37 -11.06 12.22
CA ALA A 67 10.65 -11.46 10.83
C ALA A 67 9.39 -11.36 9.95
N PHE A 68 8.28 -11.95 10.41
CA PHE A 68 7.02 -11.92 9.68
C PHE A 68 6.36 -10.54 9.72
N GLY A 69 6.44 -9.81 10.84
CA GLY A 69 5.96 -8.43 10.94
C GLY A 69 6.68 -7.51 9.95
N ALA A 70 8.01 -7.64 9.82
CA ALA A 70 8.79 -6.90 8.83
C ALA A 70 8.42 -7.28 7.39
N LEU A 71 8.26 -8.58 7.10
CA LEU A 71 7.86 -9.06 5.78
C LEU A 71 6.46 -8.56 5.36
N LEU A 72 5.50 -8.62 6.28
CA LEU A 72 4.15 -8.10 6.07
C LEU A 72 4.20 -6.57 5.89
N GLY A 73 4.88 -5.85 6.78
CA GLY A 73 5.05 -4.40 6.67
C GLY A 73 5.64 -3.99 5.32
N LEU A 74 6.67 -4.70 4.85
CA LEU A 74 7.28 -4.48 3.53
C LEU A 74 6.26 -4.73 2.40
N THR A 75 5.48 -5.80 2.47
CA THR A 75 4.47 -6.12 1.45
C THR A 75 3.41 -5.02 1.35
N TYR A 76 2.95 -4.49 2.49
CA TYR A 76 2.00 -3.37 2.53
C TYR A 76 2.64 -2.06 2.06
N TYR A 77 3.89 -1.80 2.40
CA TYR A 77 4.64 -0.65 1.90
C TYR A 77 4.75 -0.67 0.37
N LEU A 78 5.11 -1.81 -0.20
CA LEU A 78 5.20 -2.00 -1.66
C LEU A 78 3.84 -1.83 -2.33
N THR A 79 2.79 -2.36 -1.73
CA THR A 79 1.39 -2.16 -2.18
C THR A 79 1.01 -0.68 -2.16
N ALA A 80 1.43 0.06 -1.13
CA ALA A 80 1.15 1.48 -1.03
C ALA A 80 1.95 2.32 -2.04
N ILE A 81 3.21 1.97 -2.30
CA ILE A 81 3.99 2.56 -3.39
C ILE A 81 3.32 2.31 -4.73
N TYR A 82 2.86 1.08 -4.96
CA TYR A 82 2.12 0.71 -6.15
C TYR A 82 0.87 1.59 -6.32
N GLU A 83 0.06 1.75 -5.27
CA GLU A 83 -1.13 2.60 -5.34
C GLU A 83 -0.80 4.07 -5.58
N ARG A 84 0.30 4.56 -5.02
CA ARG A 84 0.80 5.91 -5.32
C ARG A 84 1.16 6.05 -6.80
N ALA A 85 1.82 5.05 -7.38
CA ALA A 85 2.16 5.05 -8.80
C ALA A 85 0.90 4.96 -9.68
N ARG A 86 -0.09 4.16 -9.28
CA ARG A 86 -1.39 4.03 -9.95
C ARG A 86 -2.15 5.35 -9.93
N GLN A 87 -2.25 6.02 -8.78
CA GLN A 87 -2.86 7.35 -8.66
C GLN A 87 -2.17 8.38 -9.56
N ARG A 88 -0.83 8.43 -9.56
CA ARG A 88 -0.07 9.30 -10.47
C ARG A 88 -0.32 8.98 -11.95
N ARG A 89 -0.55 7.72 -12.30
CA ARG A 89 -0.93 7.33 -13.67
C ARG A 89 -2.33 7.83 -14.02
N LEU A 90 -3.32 7.64 -13.14
CA LEU A 90 -4.69 8.09 -13.36
C LEU A 90 -4.76 9.62 -13.55
N ILE A 91 -4.02 10.39 -12.73
CA ILE A 91 -3.90 11.85 -12.88
C ILE A 91 -3.29 12.21 -14.24
N ARG A 92 -2.17 11.58 -14.61
CA ARG A 92 -1.51 11.84 -15.91
C ARG A 92 -2.38 11.51 -17.11
N GLN A 93 -3.32 10.59 -16.96
CA GLN A 93 -4.24 10.18 -18.02
C GLN A 93 -5.55 11.00 -18.02
N GLY A 94 -5.72 11.94 -17.08
CA GLY A 94 -6.96 12.72 -16.95
C GLY A 94 -8.17 11.88 -16.52
N ILE A 95 -7.95 10.65 -16.02
CA ILE A 95 -9.03 9.74 -15.60
C ILE A 95 -9.56 10.13 -14.22
N TRP A 96 -8.71 10.76 -13.39
CA TRP A 96 -9.05 11.12 -12.03
C TRP A 96 -8.32 12.41 -11.63
N GLU A 97 -9.06 13.33 -11.03
CA GLU A 97 -8.51 14.54 -10.42
C GLU A 97 -8.46 14.40 -8.89
N PRO A 98 -7.33 14.76 -8.26
CA PRO A 98 -7.23 14.75 -6.81
C PRO A 98 -8.08 15.87 -6.21
N THR A 99 -9.05 15.52 -5.36
CA THR A 99 -9.82 16.51 -4.60
C THR A 99 -8.87 17.32 -3.70
N PRO A 100 -8.87 18.67 -3.76
CA PRO A 100 -8.00 19.50 -2.92
C PRO A 100 -8.41 19.37 -1.44
N PRO A 101 -7.43 19.47 -0.50
CA PRO A 101 -7.68 19.31 0.94
C PRO A 101 -8.71 20.29 1.53
N SER A 102 -8.98 21.40 0.86
CA SER A 102 -9.88 22.47 1.31
C SER A 102 -11.33 22.31 0.84
N ALA A 103 -11.70 21.21 0.17
CA ALA A 103 -13.04 21.01 -0.36
C ALA A 103 -14.02 20.34 0.63
N ASN A 104 -13.63 20.14 1.89
CA ASN A 104 -14.59 19.82 2.95
C ASN A 104 -15.08 21.15 3.55
N PRO A 105 -16.37 21.52 3.40
CA PRO A 105 -16.93 22.53 4.27
C PRO A 105 -16.82 22.04 5.73
N PRO A 106 -16.59 22.93 6.71
CA PRO A 106 -16.72 22.55 8.11
C PRO A 106 -18.18 22.12 8.32
N GLU A 107 -18.39 20.83 8.58
CA GLU A 107 -19.63 20.37 9.18
C GLU A 107 -19.62 20.90 10.63
N LEU A 108 -20.37 21.99 10.86
CA LEU A 108 -20.81 22.44 12.17
C LEU A 108 -22.11 21.73 12.54
#